data_AF-A0A7S3M662-F1
#
_entry.id   AF-A0A7S3M662-F1
#
_cell.length_a   1.000
_cell.length_b   1.000
_cell.length_c   1.000
_cell.angle_alpha   90.00
_cell.angle_beta   90.00
_cell.angle_gamma   90.00
#
_symmetry.space_group_name_H-M   'P 1'
#
loop_
_entity.id
_entity.type
_entity.pdbx_description
1 polymer ?
#
loop_
_entity_poly.entity_id
_entity_poly.type
_entity_poly.pdbx_seq_one_letter_code
_entity_poly.pdbx_strand_id
1 'polypeptide(L)'
;SCSRGHTRIVEMLLSYPSVGAIIPKELENTLFNAISDGHVGIVKALLAHPGIKLNIQNENGNTALMVAVSKGLIEIARILLAEKNFGGYFKNKVGKTAVDLAKSE
;
A
#
# COMPACT_ATOMS: atom_id res chain seq x y z
N SER A 1 -19.89 -10.07 3.60
CA SER A 1 -19.09 -11.31 3.48
C SER A 1 -18.18 -11.39 2.24
N CYS A 2 -18.08 -10.32 1.43
CA CYS A 2 -17.41 -10.35 0.12
C CYS A 2 -15.88 -10.17 0.17
N SER A 3 -15.32 -9.74 1.31
CA SER A 3 -13.88 -9.47 1.46
C SER A 3 -13.01 -10.73 1.35
N ARG A 4 -13.47 -11.88 1.88
CA ARG A 4 -12.70 -13.14 1.82
C ARG A 4 -12.62 -13.70 0.40
N GLY A 5 -13.69 -13.61 -0.39
CA GLY A 5 -13.72 -14.07 -1.77
C GLY A 5 -12.79 -13.26 -2.68
N HIS A 6 -12.86 -11.92 -2.59
CA HIS A 6 -11.99 -11.04 -3.37
C HIS A 6 -10.52 -11.17 -2.96
N THR A 7 -10.23 -11.34 -1.67
CA THR A 7 -8.86 -11.56 -1.19
C THR A 7 -8.29 -12.86 -1.75
N ARG A 8 -9.08 -13.95 -1.77
CA ARG A 8 -8.64 -15.24 -2.32
C ARG A 8 -8.42 -15.20 -3.83
N ILE A 9 -9.24 -14.44 -4.57
CA ILE A 9 -9.07 -14.23 -6.01
C ILE A 9 -7.80 -13.42 -6.28
N VAL A 10 -7.51 -12.38 -5.49
CA VAL A 10 -6.28 -11.59 -5.63
C VAL A 10 -5.04 -12.43 -5.29
N GLU A 11 -5.06 -13.23 -4.22
CA GLU A 11 -3.99 -14.20 -3.92
C GLU A 11 -3.77 -15.17 -5.08
N MET A 12 -4.85 -15.70 -5.66
CA MET A 12 -4.79 -16.64 -6.78
C MET A 12 -4.23 -15.97 -8.04
N LEU A 13 -4.63 -14.73 -8.34
CA LEU A 13 -4.09 -13.94 -9.43
C LEU A 13 -2.60 -13.66 -9.21
N LEU A 14 -2.20 -13.17 -8.03
CA LEU A 14 -0.80 -12.91 -7.70
C LEU A 14 0.07 -14.18 -7.70
N SER A 15 -0.52 -15.36 -7.48
CA SER A 15 0.20 -16.65 -7.50
C SER A 15 0.38 -17.25 -8.89
N TYR A 16 -0.26 -16.72 -9.93
CA TYR A 16 -0.17 -17.29 -11.27
C TYR A 16 1.15 -16.89 -11.95
N PRO A 17 1.93 -17.82 -12.54
CA PRO A 17 3.20 -17.50 -13.20
C PRO A 17 3.09 -16.51 -14.37
N SER A 18 1.91 -16.41 -15.02
CA SER A 18 1.60 -15.39 -16.04
C SER A 18 1.47 -13.97 -15.47
N VAL A 19 1.27 -13.86 -14.15
CA VAL A 19 1.31 -12.62 -13.36
C VAL A 19 2.74 -12.29 -12.91
N GLY A 20 3.70 -13.20 -13.14
CA GLY A 20 5.14 -12.90 -13.11
C GLY A 20 5.59 -11.86 -14.15
N ALA A 21 4.69 -11.42 -15.04
CA ALA A 21 4.86 -10.29 -15.93
C ALA A 21 4.17 -9.00 -15.44
N ILE A 22 3.64 -8.95 -14.21
CA ILE A 22 3.25 -7.67 -13.61
C ILE A 22 4.52 -6.84 -13.47
N ILE A 23 4.61 -5.85 -14.34
CA ILE A 23 5.64 -4.83 -14.31
C ILE A 23 5.59 -4.21 -12.91
N PRO A 24 6.73 -4.02 -12.21
CA PRO A 24 6.75 -3.50 -10.84
C PRO A 24 5.81 -2.31 -10.62
N LYS A 25 5.72 -1.41 -11.61
CA LYS A 25 4.83 -0.24 -11.61
C LYS A 25 3.34 -0.56 -11.43
N GLU A 26 2.84 -1.64 -12.03
CA GLU A 26 1.44 -2.05 -11.90
C GLU A 26 1.14 -2.60 -10.51
N LEU A 27 2.09 -3.34 -9.93
CA LEU A 27 1.98 -3.85 -8.56
C LEU A 27 1.93 -2.71 -7.54
N GLU A 28 2.76 -1.69 -7.75
CA GLU A 28 2.79 -0.45 -6.97
C GLU A 28 1.47 0.32 -7.05
N ASN A 29 0.94 0.54 -8.26
CA ASN A 29 -0.36 1.18 -8.48
C ASN A 29 -1.48 0.39 -7.79
N THR A 30 -1.44 -0.94 -7.88
CA THR A 30 -2.42 -1.83 -7.23
C THR A 30 -2.38 -1.67 -5.71
N LEU A 31 -1.20 -1.53 -5.11
CA LEU A 31 -1.06 -1.28 -3.67
C LEU A 31 -1.69 0.06 -3.27
N PHE A 32 -1.41 1.14 -4.00
CA PHE A 32 -2.00 2.45 -3.72
C PHE A 32 -3.53 2.45 -3.84
N ASN A 33 -4.08 1.73 -4.82
CA ASN A 33 -5.53 1.58 -4.97
C ASN A 33 -6.14 0.78 -3.81
N ALA A 34 -5.55 -0.36 -3.45
CA ALA A 34 -6.01 -1.17 -2.32
C ALA A 34 -5.98 -0.42 -0.99
N ILE A 35 -4.97 0.42 -0.78
CA ILE A 35 -4.89 1.33 0.38
C ILE A 35 -5.98 2.39 0.28
N SER A 36 -6.13 3.05 -0.88
CA SER A 36 -7.12 4.11 -1.08
C SER A 36 -8.56 3.65 -0.83
N ASP A 37 -8.85 2.37 -1.13
CA ASP A 37 -10.16 1.73 -0.93
C ASP A 37 -10.30 1.02 0.43
N GLY A 38 -9.28 1.09 1.29
CA GLY A 38 -9.32 0.48 2.62
C GLY A 38 -9.34 -1.05 2.64
N HIS A 39 -8.87 -1.70 1.56
CA HIS A 39 -8.94 -3.15 1.38
C HIS A 39 -7.81 -3.90 2.11
N VAL A 40 -7.94 -4.01 3.44
CA VAL A 40 -6.94 -4.61 4.34
C VAL A 40 -6.41 -5.98 3.87
N GLY A 41 -7.29 -6.88 3.42
CA GLY A 41 -6.91 -8.22 2.97
C GLY A 41 -6.01 -8.19 1.73
N ILE A 42 -6.35 -7.33 0.77
CA ILE A 42 -5.57 -7.13 -0.46
C ILE A 42 -4.22 -6.49 -0.13
N VAL A 43 -4.19 -5.50 0.78
CA VAL A 43 -2.94 -4.90 1.24
C VAL A 43 -2.01 -5.96 1.82
N LYS A 44 -2.51 -6.82 2.73
CA LYS A 44 -1.69 -7.91 3.31
C LYS A 44 -1.18 -8.89 2.24
N ALA A 45 -2.03 -9.27 1.29
CA ALA A 45 -1.64 -10.18 0.21
C ALA A 45 -0.57 -9.58 -0.70
N LEU A 46 -0.68 -8.29 -1.04
CA LEU A 46 0.33 -7.57 -1.82
C LEU A 46 1.64 -7.44 -1.06
N LEU A 47 1.61 -7.06 0.22
CA LEU A 47 2.81 -6.91 1.05
C LEU A 47 3.61 -8.23 1.19
N ALA A 48 2.95 -9.38 1.11
CA ALA A 48 3.61 -10.68 1.10
C ALA A 48 4.38 -10.97 -0.21
N HIS A 49 4.14 -10.21 -1.28
CA HIS A 49 4.79 -10.40 -2.56
C HIS A 49 6.21 -9.78 -2.56
N PRO A 50 7.27 -10.54 -2.89
CA PRO A 50 8.66 -10.09 -2.77
C PRO A 50 9.02 -8.89 -3.67
N GLY A 51 8.21 -8.64 -4.71
CA GLY A 51 8.38 -7.50 -5.62
C GLY A 51 7.81 -6.17 -5.11
N ILE A 52 7.05 -6.15 -3.99
CA ILE A 52 6.46 -4.90 -3.48
C ILE A 52 7.52 -4.02 -2.81
N LYS A 53 7.50 -2.74 -3.16
CA LYS A 53 8.29 -1.69 -2.53
C LYS A 53 7.36 -0.68 -1.84
N LEU A 54 7.67 -0.32 -0.60
CA LEU A 54 6.85 0.61 0.21
C LEU A 54 7.42 2.02 0.31
N ASN A 55 8.70 2.17 -0.03
CA ASN A 55 9.40 3.44 -0.10
C ASN A 55 9.15 4.21 -1.40
N ILE A 56 8.24 3.72 -2.24
CA ILE A 56 7.83 4.38 -3.47
C ILE A 56 6.92 5.56 -3.18
N GLN A 57 6.90 6.51 -4.09
CA GLN A 57 6.00 7.66 -4.03
C GLN A 57 5.09 7.67 -5.24
N ASN A 58 3.81 7.94 -5.02
CA ASN A 58 2.87 8.17 -6.11
C ASN A 58 3.14 9.54 -6.78
N GLU A 59 2.29 9.91 -7.75
CA GLU A 59 2.41 11.18 -8.49
C GLU A 59 2.37 12.43 -7.61
N ASN A 60 1.79 12.34 -6.40
CA ASN A 60 1.75 13.43 -5.42
C ASN A 60 2.96 13.43 -4.46
N GLY A 61 3.91 12.52 -4.65
CA GLY A 61 5.00 12.30 -3.70
C GLY A 61 4.57 11.52 -2.46
N ASN A 62 3.35 10.97 -2.39
CA ASN A 62 2.88 10.28 -1.20
C ASN A 62 3.37 8.83 -1.18
N THR A 63 3.91 8.38 -0.05
CA THR A 63 4.14 6.96 0.21
C THR A 63 2.83 6.24 0.55
N ALA A 64 2.84 4.90 0.52
CA ALA A 64 1.73 4.07 0.96
C ALA A 64 1.21 4.46 2.36
N LEU A 65 2.14 4.72 3.29
CA LEU A 65 1.79 5.14 4.65
C LEU A 65 1.13 6.53 4.69
N MET A 66 1.62 7.49 3.91
CA MET A 66 1.00 8.82 3.85
C MET A 66 -0.45 8.77 3.38
N VAL A 67 -0.74 7.95 2.36
CA VAL A 67 -2.11 7.77 1.86
C VAL A 67 -3.01 7.13 2.91
N ALA A 68 -2.52 6.11 3.62
CA ALA A 68 -3.26 5.47 4.71
C ALA A 68 -3.56 6.44 5.85
N VAL A 69 -2.56 7.24 6.26
CA VAL A 69 -2.71 8.25 7.30
C VAL A 69 -3.71 9.33 6.90
N SER A 70 -3.58 9.92 5.71
CA SER A 70 -4.47 11.02 5.26
C SER A 70 -5.93 10.61 5.05
N LYS A 71 -6.22 9.30 5.13
CA LYS A 71 -7.56 8.72 5.00
C LYS A 71 -8.06 8.15 6.34
N GLY A 72 -7.31 8.29 7.43
CA GLY A 72 -7.64 7.71 8.73
C GLY A 72 -7.67 6.18 8.76
N LEU A 73 -6.97 5.49 7.85
CA LEU A 73 -7.01 4.03 7.72
C LEU A 73 -6.08 3.34 8.73
N ILE A 74 -6.45 3.40 10.02
CA ILE A 74 -5.60 2.99 11.15
C ILE A 74 -5.09 1.54 11.02
N GLU A 75 -5.95 0.60 10.60
CA GLU A 75 -5.58 -0.81 10.42
C GLU A 75 -4.46 -0.96 9.38
N ILE A 76 -4.58 -0.28 8.23
CA ILE A 76 -3.60 -0.32 7.15
C ILE A 76 -2.32 0.42 7.55
N ALA A 77 -2.44 1.55 8.22
CA ALA A 77 -1.29 2.27 8.76
C ALA A 77 -0.48 1.40 9.72
N ARG A 78 -1.13 0.66 10.62
CA ARG A 78 -0.46 -0.32 11.51
C ARG A 78 0.25 -1.42 10.74
N ILE A 79 -0.38 -1.98 9.72
CA ILE A 79 0.21 -3.03 8.89
C ILE A 79 1.46 -2.49 8.18
N LEU A 80 1.37 -1.31 7.57
CA LEU A 80 2.50 -0.69 6.88
C LEU A 80 3.65 -0.34 7.84
N LEU A 81 3.35 0.13 9.06
CA LEU A 81 4.35 0.43 10.08
C LEU A 81 5.10 -0.80 10.60
N ALA A 82 4.51 -2.00 10.47
CA ALA A 82 5.17 -3.25 10.84
C ALA A 82 6.22 -3.70 9.80
N GLU A 83 6.20 -3.13 8.60
CA GLU A 83 7.14 -3.46 7.52
C GLU A 83 8.46 -2.70 7.67
N LYS A 84 9.60 -3.35 7.42
CA LYS A 84 10.92 -2.73 7.66
C LYS A 84 11.22 -1.50 6.80
N ASN A 85 10.61 -1.39 5.62
CA ASN A 85 10.94 -0.39 4.59
C ASN A 85 9.77 0.53 4.23
N PHE A 86 8.92 0.87 5.20
CA PHE A 86 7.67 1.61 4.99
C PHE A 86 7.80 3.08 4.55
N GLY A 87 9.03 3.61 4.46
CA GLY A 87 9.28 4.95 3.94
C GLY A 87 8.71 6.09 4.79
N GLY A 88 8.69 5.95 6.12
CA GLY A 88 8.10 6.96 7.03
C GLY A 88 8.74 8.35 7.00
N TYR A 89 10.00 8.44 6.57
CA TYR A 89 10.79 9.67 6.54
C TYR A 89 10.77 10.40 5.19
N PHE A 90 10.19 9.80 4.14
CA PHE A 90 10.05 10.48 2.86
C PHE A 90 9.12 11.68 3.00
N LYS A 91 9.35 12.70 2.17
CA LYS A 91 8.51 13.89 2.09
C LYS A 91 7.75 13.89 0.77
N ASN A 92 6.46 14.19 0.82
CA ASN A 92 5.68 14.40 -0.38
C ASN A 92 6.00 15.73 -1.07
N LYS A 93 5.32 16.04 -2.18
CA LYS A 93 5.55 17.28 -2.94
C LYS A 93 5.30 18.56 -2.14
N VAL A 94 4.54 18.49 -1.05
CA VAL A 94 4.31 19.63 -0.13
C VAL A 94 5.26 19.63 1.07
N GLY A 95 6.27 18.76 1.08
CA GLY A 95 7.31 18.71 2.12
C GLY A 95 6.91 18.00 3.42
N LYS A 96 5.74 17.35 3.46
CA LYS A 96 5.22 16.65 4.64
C LYS A 96 5.61 15.17 4.67
N THR A 97 5.96 14.66 5.85
CA THR A 97 6.10 13.23 6.16
C THR A 97 4.75 12.61 6.55
N ALA A 98 4.69 11.28 6.68
CA ALA A 98 3.48 10.62 7.20
C ALA A 98 3.12 11.10 8.62
N VAL A 99 4.12 11.40 9.45
CA VAL A 99 3.91 11.93 10.80
C VAL A 99 3.38 13.37 10.76
N ASP A 100 3.85 14.20 9.82
CA ASP A 100 3.35 15.57 9.67
C ASP A 100 1.89 15.61 9.21
N LEU A 101 1.47 14.61 8.42
CA LEU A 101 0.07 14.44 8.01
C LEU A 101 -0.80 14.01 9.19
N ALA A 102 -0.34 13.07 10.02
CA ALA A 102 -1.06 12.59 11.20
C ALA A 102 -1.30 13.67 12.26
N LYS A 103 -0.44 14.70 12.31
CA LYS A 103 -0.59 15.85 13.22
C LYS A 103 -1.55 16.93 12.69
N SER A 104 -1.91 16.87 11.41
CA SER A 104 -2.78 17.86 10.77
C SER A 104 -4.24 17.42 10.63
N GLU A 105 -4.57 16.21 11.09
CA GLU A 105 -5.95 15.76 11.35
C GLU A 105 -6.34 16.11 12.80
#